data_AF-A0A4Q3B3A1-F1
#
_entry.id   AF-A0A4Q3B3A1-F1
#
_cell.length_a   1.000
_cell.length_b   1.000
_cell.length_c   1.000
_cell.angle_alpha   90.00
_cell.angle_beta   90.00
_cell.angle_gamma   90.00
#
_symmetry.space_group_name_H-M   'P 1'
#
loop_
_entity.id
_entity.type
_entity.pdbx_description
1 polymer ?
#
loop_
_entity_poly.entity_id
_entity_poly.type
_entity_poly.pdbx_seq_one_letter_code
_entity_poly.pdbx_strand_id
1 'polypeptide(L)'
;MRKFITAACFSLAMFCFNNRAAAQYYFYNDSYYDTPLMFELGGTVGAMNSLTDIGGKKGIGGKFVKDLNMGNTEFTGGIYVAALYKYAFGLRLEANFGRLSAADSVLKTVDVKDIARARYNRNLSFRTNITEIAAIAEFHPLFAFIDWAERDGDPPRLSPYVLGGVSYFTFNPQANLNGRWVDLQPLRTEGQGFAEYPDRKPYKLNGIAIPVGAGVKY
;
A
#
# COMPACT_ATOMS: atom_id res chain seq x y z
N MET A 1 15.62 21.86 -4.90
CA MET A 1 16.90 21.17 -5.16
C MET A 1 17.60 20.68 -3.88
N ARG A 2 17.68 21.47 -2.80
CA ARG A 2 18.33 21.02 -1.54
C ARG A 2 17.72 19.77 -0.86
N LYS A 3 16.40 19.57 -0.95
CA LYS A 3 15.72 18.38 -0.36
C LYS A 3 15.96 17.06 -1.12
N PHE A 4 16.31 17.15 -2.41
CA PHE A 4 16.61 15.98 -3.24
C PHE A 4 18.01 15.42 -2.95
N ILE A 5 18.98 16.31 -2.67
CA ILE A 5 20.35 15.91 -2.32
C ILE A 5 20.36 15.19 -0.97
N THR A 6 19.58 15.66 0.01
CA THR A 6 19.49 15.02 1.33
C THR A 6 18.81 13.65 1.29
N ALA A 7 17.79 13.45 0.46
CA ALA A 7 17.13 12.15 0.32
C ALA A 7 18.00 11.14 -0.45
N ALA A 8 18.68 11.59 -1.51
CA ALA A 8 19.61 10.76 -2.27
C ALA A 8 20.87 10.39 -1.46
N CYS A 9 21.38 11.30 -0.61
CA CYS A 9 22.49 10.98 0.30
C CYS A 9 22.09 9.99 1.40
N PHE A 10 20.82 9.98 1.84
CA PHE A 10 20.35 9.05 2.87
C PHE A 10 20.16 7.63 2.31
N SER A 11 19.65 7.50 1.07
CA SER A 11 19.59 6.21 0.39
C SER A 11 20.95 5.69 -0.05
N LEU A 12 21.90 6.57 -0.43
CA LEU A 12 23.28 6.17 -0.74
C LEU A 12 24.07 5.76 0.51
N ALA A 13 23.80 6.36 1.67
CA ALA A 13 24.43 5.99 2.95
C ALA A 13 24.00 4.60 3.44
N MET A 14 22.80 4.13 3.08
CA MET A 14 22.35 2.75 3.40
C MET A 14 23.03 1.67 2.54
N PHE A 15 23.67 2.04 1.41
CA PHE A 15 24.46 1.12 0.59
C PHE A 15 25.93 1.02 1.01
N CYS A 16 26.43 1.91 1.89
CA CYS A 16 27.86 2.00 2.21
C CYS A 16 28.28 1.32 3.53
N PHE A 17 27.35 0.75 4.30
CA PHE A 17 27.70 -0.06 5.47
C PHE A 17 27.77 -1.55 5.10
N ASN A 18 28.80 -1.91 4.33
CA ASN A 18 29.27 -3.30 4.26
C ASN A 18 30.07 -3.62 5.52
N ASN A 19 29.40 -3.71 6.66
CA ASN A 19 29.90 -4.59 7.70
C ASN A 19 29.52 -5.99 7.26
N ARG A 20 30.51 -6.87 7.05
CA ARG A 20 30.27 -8.30 6.95
C ARG A 20 29.54 -8.72 8.23
N ALA A 21 28.22 -8.77 8.17
CA ALA A 21 27.44 -9.47 9.17
C ALA A 21 27.79 -10.95 8.95
N ALA A 22 28.76 -11.44 9.71
CA ALA A 22 28.87 -12.86 9.95
C ALA A 22 27.60 -13.23 10.73
N ALA A 23 26.57 -13.69 10.01
CA ALA A 23 25.52 -14.45 10.64
C ALA A 23 26.22 -15.60 11.38
N GLN A 24 25.98 -15.72 12.69
CA GLN A 24 26.37 -16.91 13.42
C GLN A 24 25.84 -18.11 12.65
N TYR A 25 26.76 -18.95 12.20
CA TYR A 25 26.46 -20.25 11.62
C TYR A 25 25.91 -21.11 12.76
N TYR A 26 24.61 -20.98 13.04
CA TYR A 26 23.90 -21.86 13.93
C TYR A 26 23.68 -23.14 13.13
N PHE A 27 24.37 -24.21 13.52
CA PHE A 27 24.23 -25.54 12.93
C PHE A 27 22.74 -25.92 12.84
N TYR A 28 22.13 -25.74 11.67
CA TYR A 28 20.95 -26.48 11.27
C TYR A 28 21.48 -27.78 10.65
N ASN A 29 21.25 -28.88 11.35
CA ASN A 29 21.52 -30.22 10.84
C ASN A 29 20.42 -30.53 9.82
N ASP A 30 20.71 -30.24 8.56
CA ASP A 30 19.76 -30.05 7.45
C ASP A 30 19.24 -31.36 6.83
N SER A 31 18.92 -32.35 7.67
CA SER A 31 18.60 -33.70 7.16
C SER A 31 17.41 -34.40 7.82
N TYR A 32 16.81 -33.87 8.90
CA TYR A 32 15.81 -34.65 9.64
C TYR A 32 14.64 -33.90 10.29
N TYR A 33 14.63 -32.57 10.33
CA TYR A 33 13.60 -31.80 11.06
C TYR A 33 13.11 -30.55 10.33
N ASP A 34 13.04 -30.56 9.00
CA ASP A 34 12.44 -29.44 8.28
C ASP A 34 10.92 -29.55 8.40
N THR A 35 10.35 -28.87 9.40
CA THR A 35 8.90 -28.75 9.51
C THR A 35 8.39 -28.05 8.26
N PRO A 36 7.44 -28.62 7.52
CA PRO A 36 6.97 -28.03 6.27
C PRO A 36 6.19 -26.73 6.48
N LEU A 37 6.06 -26.26 7.73
CA LEU A 37 5.35 -25.06 8.11
C LEU A 37 6.31 -24.10 8.81
N MET A 38 6.52 -22.92 8.23
CA MET A 38 7.31 -21.84 8.80
C MET A 38 6.38 -20.69 9.25
N PHE A 39 6.62 -20.12 10.42
CA PHE A 39 5.90 -18.94 10.90
C PHE A 39 6.77 -17.69 10.84
N GLU A 40 6.15 -16.57 10.49
CA GLU A 40 6.80 -15.27 10.41
C GLU A 40 6.03 -14.21 11.18
N LEU A 41 6.76 -13.31 11.80
CA LEU A 41 6.25 -12.09 12.41
C LEU A 41 7.11 -10.93 11.90
N GLY A 42 6.48 -9.89 11.38
CA GLY A 42 7.21 -8.77 10.81
C GLY A 42 6.42 -7.47 10.80
N GLY A 43 7.10 -6.40 10.39
CA GLY A 43 6.51 -5.09 10.15
C GLY A 43 6.42 -4.80 8.65
N THR A 44 5.41 -4.04 8.25
CA THR A 44 5.28 -3.47 6.91
C THR A 44 5.53 -1.97 6.97
N VAL A 45 6.17 -1.45 5.92
CA VAL A 45 6.28 -0.01 5.65
C VAL A 45 6.05 0.19 4.17
N GLY A 46 5.34 1.26 3.82
CA GLY A 46 4.93 1.48 2.45
C GLY A 46 4.46 2.89 2.19
N ALA A 47 3.92 3.05 0.99
CA ALA A 47 3.42 4.31 0.47
C ALA A 47 1.99 4.11 -0.05
N MET A 48 1.10 5.05 0.27
CA MET A 48 -0.29 5.06 -0.19
C MET A 48 -0.52 6.23 -1.14
N ASN A 49 -1.31 5.99 -2.19
CA ASN A 49 -1.71 6.99 -3.16
C ASN A 49 -3.21 6.89 -3.47
N SER A 50 -3.85 8.01 -3.78
CA SER A 50 -5.27 8.08 -4.07
C SER A 50 -5.51 8.33 -5.56
N LEU A 51 -6.19 7.38 -6.21
CA LEU A 51 -6.68 7.48 -7.59
C LEU A 51 -8.22 7.51 -7.60
N THR A 52 -8.80 8.42 -6.82
CA THR A 52 -10.26 8.65 -6.81
C THR A 52 -10.64 9.82 -7.74
N ASP A 53 -11.92 10.22 -7.75
CA ASP A 53 -12.38 11.43 -8.47
C ASP A 53 -11.59 12.68 -8.05
N ILE A 54 -11.10 12.70 -6.80
CA ILE A 54 -10.13 13.67 -6.28
C ILE A 54 -8.78 12.95 -6.14
N GLY A 55 -7.81 13.32 -6.97
CA GLY A 55 -6.52 12.64 -7.06
C GLY A 55 -5.99 12.55 -8.49
N GLY A 56 -4.93 11.80 -8.69
CA GLY A 56 -4.30 11.68 -10.00
C GLY A 56 -3.19 12.71 -10.26
N LYS A 57 -2.48 12.54 -11.37
CA LYS A 57 -1.35 13.37 -11.78
C LYS A 57 -1.86 14.69 -12.37
N LYS A 58 -0.95 15.66 -12.51
CA LYS A 58 -1.23 16.92 -13.21
C LYS A 58 -1.67 16.68 -14.66
N GLY A 59 -2.81 17.24 -15.05
CA GLY A 59 -3.35 17.21 -16.42
C GLY A 59 -4.56 16.28 -16.58
N ILE A 60 -4.81 15.83 -17.81
CA ILE A 60 -5.84 14.81 -18.11
C ILE A 60 -5.44 13.51 -17.42
N GLY A 61 -6.35 12.95 -16.60
CA GLY A 61 -6.10 11.76 -15.78
C GLY A 61 -5.60 10.58 -16.61
N GLY A 62 -4.50 9.98 -16.17
CA GLY A 62 -3.92 8.80 -16.82
C GLY A 62 -4.59 7.49 -16.37
N LYS A 63 -4.15 6.36 -16.93
CA LYS A 63 -4.51 5.03 -16.42
C LYS A 63 -3.50 4.56 -15.38
N PHE A 64 -4.01 4.12 -14.22
CA PHE A 64 -3.27 3.37 -13.20
C PHE A 64 -1.92 4.02 -12.81
N VAL A 65 -0.79 3.35 -13.01
CA VAL A 65 0.56 3.86 -12.64
C VAL A 65 0.87 5.23 -13.23
N LYS A 66 0.36 5.55 -14.42
CA LYS A 66 0.64 6.83 -15.10
C LYS A 66 0.00 8.02 -14.39
N ASP A 67 -1.04 7.78 -13.59
CA ASP A 67 -1.78 8.80 -12.87
C ASP A 67 -1.37 8.93 -11.40
N LEU A 68 -0.37 8.16 -10.94
CA LEU A 68 0.09 8.25 -9.56
C LEU A 68 0.64 9.63 -9.25
N ASN A 69 0.12 10.23 -8.19
CA ASN A 69 0.56 11.54 -7.73
C ASN A 69 1.62 11.40 -6.63
N MET A 70 2.89 11.36 -7.02
CA MET A 70 4.02 11.27 -6.09
C MET A 70 4.08 12.43 -5.07
N GLY A 71 3.43 13.57 -5.33
CA GLY A 71 3.39 14.72 -4.40
C GLY A 71 2.40 14.57 -3.25
N ASN A 72 1.41 13.68 -3.40
CA ASN A 72 0.40 13.38 -2.39
C ASN A 72 0.53 11.94 -1.85
N THR A 73 1.70 11.31 -2.08
CA THR A 73 1.99 10.01 -1.50
C THR A 73 2.18 10.15 0.00
N GLU A 74 1.42 9.37 0.75
CA GLU A 74 1.45 9.33 2.21
C GLU A 74 2.12 8.03 2.67
N PHE A 75 2.67 8.04 3.88
CA PHE A 75 3.29 6.85 4.46
C PHE A 75 2.24 5.90 5.03
N THR A 76 2.50 4.59 4.93
CA THR A 76 1.75 3.55 5.63
C THR A 76 2.71 2.62 6.35
N GLY A 77 2.27 2.09 7.48
CA GLY A 77 3.00 1.10 8.24
C GLY A 77 2.07 0.11 8.92
N GLY A 78 2.58 -1.07 9.23
CA GLY A 78 1.76 -2.14 9.76
C GLY A 78 2.57 -3.28 10.34
N ILE A 79 1.86 -4.31 10.73
CA ILE A 79 2.43 -5.56 11.25
C ILE A 79 1.75 -6.74 10.58
N TYR A 80 2.46 -7.85 10.49
CA TYR A 80 1.91 -9.07 9.93
C TYR A 80 2.40 -10.32 10.65
N VAL A 81 1.57 -11.34 10.58
CA VAL A 81 1.94 -12.72 10.89
C VAL A 81 1.67 -13.57 9.65
N ALA A 82 2.61 -14.46 9.31
CA ALA A 82 2.46 -15.36 8.17
C ALA A 82 2.78 -16.80 8.55
N ALA A 83 2.16 -17.73 7.85
CA ALA A 83 2.48 -19.14 7.87
C ALA A 83 2.78 -19.58 6.44
N LEU A 84 3.97 -20.10 6.18
CA LEU A 84 4.41 -20.59 4.87
C LEU A 84 4.52 -22.10 4.90
N TYR A 85 3.79 -22.75 3.98
CA TYR A 85 3.89 -24.18 3.72
C TYR A 85 4.91 -24.44 2.61
N LYS A 86 5.94 -25.22 2.93
CA LYS A 86 7.05 -25.61 2.04
C LYS A 86 7.70 -24.45 1.29
N TYR A 87 7.70 -23.26 1.89
CA TYR A 87 8.16 -22.02 1.25
C TYR A 87 7.44 -21.67 -0.08
N ALA A 88 6.36 -22.39 -0.42
CA ALA A 88 5.66 -22.33 -1.69
C ALA A 88 4.32 -21.59 -1.56
N PHE A 89 3.60 -21.84 -0.47
CA PHE A 89 2.27 -21.27 -0.22
C PHE A 89 2.26 -20.56 1.13
N GLY A 90 2.02 -19.25 1.12
CA GLY A 90 1.91 -18.44 2.33
C GLY A 90 0.45 -18.08 2.63
N LEU A 91 0.11 -18.04 3.91
CA LEU A 91 -1.08 -17.36 4.41
C LEU A 91 -0.64 -16.30 5.40
N ARG A 92 -0.99 -15.05 5.13
CA ARG A 92 -0.58 -13.88 5.90
C ARG A 92 -1.80 -13.11 6.40
N LEU A 93 -1.77 -12.74 7.66
CA LEU A 93 -2.68 -11.79 8.27
C LEU A 93 -1.91 -10.49 8.53
N GLU A 94 -2.39 -9.39 7.97
CA GLU A 94 -1.77 -8.07 8.10
C GLU A 94 -2.73 -7.07 8.74
N ALA A 95 -2.18 -6.18 9.56
CA ALA A 95 -2.86 -4.99 10.04
C ALA A 95 -2.06 -3.75 9.60
N ASN A 96 -2.64 -2.93 8.74
CA ASN A 96 -2.02 -1.76 8.14
C ASN A 96 -2.69 -0.47 8.63
N PHE A 97 -1.88 0.53 8.95
CA PHE A 97 -2.29 1.85 9.41
C PHE A 97 -1.61 2.91 8.55
N GLY A 98 -2.45 3.70 7.89
CA GLY A 98 -1.96 4.70 6.96
C GLY A 98 -2.82 5.93 6.92
N ARG A 99 -2.35 6.89 6.14
CA ARG A 99 -3.09 8.09 5.80
C ARG A 99 -3.23 8.15 4.29
N LEU A 100 -4.34 8.71 3.84
CA LEU A 100 -4.59 8.98 2.44
C LEU A 100 -5.04 10.43 2.31
N SER A 101 -4.49 11.14 1.32
CA SER A 101 -4.89 12.51 1.03
C SER A 101 -4.86 12.78 -0.47
N ALA A 102 -5.76 13.65 -0.92
CA ALA A 102 -5.75 14.17 -2.28
C ALA A 102 -6.33 15.58 -2.31
N ALA A 103 -5.86 16.39 -3.25
CA ALA A 103 -6.32 17.75 -3.42
C ALA A 103 -6.25 18.18 -4.89
N ASP A 104 -7.26 18.91 -5.36
CA ASP A 104 -7.31 19.45 -6.71
C ASP A 104 -6.29 20.58 -6.92
N SER A 105 -5.72 21.13 -5.84
CA SER A 105 -4.66 22.14 -5.87
C SER A 105 -3.42 21.69 -6.65
N VAL A 106 -3.24 20.38 -6.83
CA VAL A 106 -2.21 19.77 -7.69
C VAL A 106 -2.32 20.29 -9.13
N LEU A 107 -3.53 20.61 -9.59
CA LEU A 107 -3.83 21.10 -10.94
C LEU A 107 -3.67 22.62 -11.11
N LYS A 108 -3.16 23.34 -10.10
CA LYS A 108 -2.99 24.80 -10.14
C LYS A 108 -2.17 25.29 -11.35
N THR A 109 -1.20 24.49 -11.78
CA THR A 109 -0.25 24.83 -12.85
C THR A 109 -0.69 24.35 -14.24
N VAL A 110 -1.88 23.77 -14.37
CA VAL A 110 -2.44 23.31 -15.66
C VAL A 110 -3.01 24.51 -16.43
N ASP A 111 -2.90 24.48 -17.76
CA ASP A 111 -3.43 25.52 -18.65
C ASP A 111 -4.93 25.73 -18.42
N VAL A 112 -5.37 26.99 -18.50
CA VAL A 112 -6.77 27.40 -18.34
C VAL A 112 -7.67 26.78 -19.42
N LYS A 113 -7.12 26.44 -20.59
CA LYS A 113 -7.85 25.80 -21.70
C LYS A 113 -7.98 24.28 -21.57
N ASP A 114 -7.30 23.67 -20.60
CA ASP A 114 -7.36 22.22 -20.41
C ASP A 114 -8.65 21.80 -19.69
N ILE A 115 -9.26 20.69 -20.09
CA ILE A 115 -10.43 20.09 -19.43
C ILE A 115 -10.13 19.80 -17.95
N ALA A 116 -8.88 19.47 -17.61
CA ALA A 116 -8.45 19.25 -16.23
C ALA A 116 -8.59 20.50 -15.35
N ARG A 117 -8.69 21.71 -15.92
CA ARG A 117 -8.95 22.95 -15.17
C ARG A 117 -10.31 22.94 -14.48
N ALA A 118 -11.30 22.22 -15.01
CA ALA A 118 -12.61 22.07 -14.35
C ALA A 118 -12.49 21.39 -12.97
N ARG A 119 -11.56 20.43 -12.82
CA ARG A 119 -11.25 19.79 -11.54
C ARG A 119 -10.54 20.75 -10.58
N TYR A 120 -9.66 21.63 -11.07
CA TYR A 120 -9.09 22.68 -10.23
C TYR A 120 -10.16 23.66 -9.70
N ASN A 121 -11.13 24.04 -10.53
CA ASN A 121 -12.12 25.07 -10.19
C ASN A 121 -13.07 24.67 -9.05
N ARG A 122 -13.31 23.37 -8.82
CA ARG A 122 -14.08 22.89 -7.65
C ARG A 122 -13.29 22.98 -6.33
N ASN A 123 -11.97 23.07 -6.41
CA ASN A 123 -11.06 23.23 -5.27
C ASN A 123 -11.32 22.25 -4.12
N LEU A 124 -11.55 20.96 -4.44
CA LEU A 124 -11.80 19.96 -3.40
C LEU A 124 -10.48 19.43 -2.83
N SER A 125 -10.52 19.10 -1.55
CA SER A 125 -9.44 18.41 -0.87
C SER A 125 -10.00 17.54 0.23
N PHE A 126 -9.38 16.38 0.41
CA PHE A 126 -9.72 15.48 1.50
C PHE A 126 -8.48 14.82 2.09
N ARG A 127 -8.63 14.40 3.33
CA ARG A 127 -7.70 13.59 4.09
C ARG A 127 -8.50 12.52 4.83
N THR A 128 -8.02 11.29 4.85
CA THR A 128 -8.56 10.25 5.73
C THR A 128 -7.42 9.45 6.35
N ASN A 129 -7.60 9.00 7.58
CA ASN A 129 -6.79 7.90 8.10
C ASN A 129 -7.44 6.59 7.65
N ILE A 130 -6.63 5.58 7.35
CA ILE A 130 -7.09 4.26 6.93
C ILE A 130 -6.51 3.23 7.89
N THR A 131 -7.37 2.36 8.39
CA THR A 131 -6.99 1.17 9.14
C THR A 131 -7.53 -0.03 8.41
N GLU A 132 -6.65 -0.97 8.10
CA GLU A 132 -6.96 -2.14 7.28
C GLU A 132 -6.51 -3.41 7.99
N ILE A 133 -7.35 -4.43 7.95
CA ILE A 133 -7.00 -5.81 8.29
C ILE A 133 -7.13 -6.64 7.02
N ALA A 134 -6.09 -7.36 6.64
CA ALA A 134 -6.05 -8.14 5.42
C ALA A 134 -5.70 -9.60 5.69
N ALA A 135 -6.37 -10.51 4.98
CA ALA A 135 -5.98 -11.90 4.85
C ALA A 135 -5.48 -12.12 3.43
N ILE A 136 -4.22 -12.49 3.29
CA ILE A 136 -3.48 -12.55 2.03
C ILE A 136 -2.94 -13.96 1.85
N ALA A 137 -3.16 -14.53 0.67
CA ALA A 137 -2.47 -15.73 0.21
C ALA A 137 -1.26 -15.33 -0.64
N GLU A 138 -0.13 -15.99 -0.43
CA GLU A 138 1.11 -15.79 -1.17
C GLU A 138 1.46 -17.06 -1.93
N PHE A 139 1.90 -16.91 -3.17
CA PHE A 139 2.35 -18.01 -4.01
C PHE A 139 3.77 -17.75 -4.51
N HIS A 140 4.68 -18.66 -4.17
CA HIS A 140 6.10 -18.63 -4.49
C HIS A 140 6.42 -19.68 -5.57
N PRO A 141 6.32 -19.33 -6.87
CA PRO A 141 6.45 -20.30 -7.97
C PRO A 141 7.79 -21.07 -7.97
N LEU A 142 8.89 -20.43 -7.55
CA LEU A 142 10.21 -21.10 -7.52
C LEU A 142 10.27 -22.24 -6.51
N PHE A 143 9.52 -22.18 -5.41
CA PHE A 143 9.47 -23.23 -4.39
C PHE A 143 8.29 -24.18 -4.61
N ALA A 144 7.28 -23.77 -5.39
CA ALA A 144 6.14 -24.61 -5.74
C ALA A 144 6.42 -25.58 -6.89
N PHE A 145 7.22 -25.17 -7.88
CA PHE A 145 7.48 -25.97 -9.09
C PHE A 145 8.84 -26.67 -9.12
N ILE A 146 9.77 -26.27 -8.26
CA ILE A 146 11.11 -26.86 -8.19
C ILE A 146 11.24 -27.51 -6.82
N ASP A 147 11.49 -28.81 -6.81
CA ASP A 147 11.88 -29.51 -5.60
C ASP A 147 13.37 -29.29 -5.35
N TRP A 148 13.66 -28.37 -4.44
CA TRP A 148 15.03 -28.08 -4.03
C TRP A 148 15.60 -29.17 -3.09
N ALA A 149 14.76 -30.02 -2.50
CA ALA A 149 15.22 -31.12 -1.65
C ALA A 149 15.82 -32.29 -2.47
N GLU A 150 15.38 -32.46 -3.72
CA GLU A 150 15.91 -33.49 -4.63
C GLU A 150 17.12 -33.01 -5.46
N ARG A 151 17.52 -31.75 -5.33
CA ARG A 151 18.56 -31.13 -6.16
C ARG A 151 19.86 -30.97 -5.36
N ASP A 152 20.99 -31.29 -5.96
CA ASP A 152 22.34 -31.10 -5.38
C ASP A 152 22.78 -29.62 -5.25
N GLY A 153 21.84 -28.66 -5.21
CA GLY A 153 22.15 -27.24 -5.17
C GLY A 153 21.23 -26.46 -4.25
N ASP A 154 21.82 -25.50 -3.52
CA ASP A 154 21.12 -24.65 -2.56
C ASP A 154 19.92 -23.93 -3.21
N PRO A 155 18.78 -23.82 -2.49
CA PRO A 155 17.65 -23.03 -2.95
C PRO A 155 18.04 -21.56 -3.15
N PRO A 156 17.41 -20.86 -4.11
CA PRO A 156 17.70 -19.46 -4.38
C PRO A 156 17.32 -18.61 -3.17
N ARG A 157 18.24 -17.72 -2.75
CA ARG A 157 17.97 -16.75 -1.68
C ARG A 157 16.86 -15.76 -2.01
N LEU A 158 16.54 -15.57 -3.29
CA LEU A 158 15.48 -14.66 -3.72
C LEU A 158 14.28 -15.46 -4.23
N SER A 159 13.13 -15.23 -3.62
CA SER A 159 11.87 -15.88 -3.95
C SER A 159 10.87 -14.83 -4.47
N PRO A 160 10.67 -14.70 -5.79
CA PRO A 160 9.57 -13.92 -6.32
C PRO A 160 8.25 -14.56 -5.90
N TYR A 161 7.27 -13.73 -5.55
CA TYR A 161 5.95 -14.19 -5.16
C TYR A 161 4.86 -13.31 -5.74
N VAL A 162 3.69 -13.89 -5.91
CA VAL A 162 2.44 -13.17 -6.18
C VAL A 162 1.54 -13.30 -4.96
N LEU A 163 0.73 -12.28 -4.72
CA LEU A 163 -0.17 -12.25 -3.58
C LEU A 163 -1.57 -11.83 -4.01
N GLY A 164 -2.56 -12.38 -3.32
CA GLY A 164 -3.97 -12.08 -3.52
C GLY A 164 -4.76 -12.35 -2.24
N GLY A 165 -5.77 -11.55 -1.95
CA GLY A 165 -6.51 -11.71 -0.70
C GLY A 165 -7.80 -10.93 -0.60
N VAL A 166 -8.28 -10.81 0.64
CA VAL A 166 -9.42 -9.99 1.01
C VAL A 166 -9.00 -9.12 2.18
N SER A 167 -9.35 -7.85 2.12
CA SER A 167 -9.13 -6.92 3.23
C SER A 167 -10.41 -6.20 3.62
N TYR A 168 -10.47 -5.84 4.89
CA TYR A 168 -11.50 -4.98 5.45
C TYR A 168 -10.83 -3.71 5.97
N PHE A 169 -11.31 -2.57 5.52
CA PHE A 169 -10.73 -1.28 5.86
C PHE A 169 -11.78 -0.32 6.40
N THR A 170 -11.34 0.55 7.30
CA THR A 170 -12.13 1.65 7.84
C THR A 170 -11.46 2.98 7.53
N PHE A 171 -12.25 4.00 7.24
CA PHE A 171 -11.77 5.32 6.84
C PHE A 171 -12.75 6.41 7.31
N ASN A 172 -12.25 7.61 7.60
CA ASN A 172 -13.08 8.77 7.93
C ASN A 172 -12.56 10.00 7.14
N PRO A 173 -13.20 10.38 6.04
CA PRO A 173 -12.74 11.48 5.20
C PRO A 173 -13.09 12.83 5.83
N GLN A 174 -12.09 13.71 5.83
CA GLN A 174 -12.12 15.04 6.41
C GLN A 174 -11.66 16.06 5.37
N ALA A 175 -12.27 17.24 5.36
CA ALA A 175 -11.80 18.38 4.57
C ALA A 175 -11.33 19.51 5.49
N ASN A 176 -10.44 20.35 4.98
CA ASN A 176 -9.98 21.54 5.69
C ASN A 176 -10.89 22.73 5.33
N LEU A 177 -11.63 23.22 6.32
CA LEU A 177 -12.46 24.42 6.21
C LEU A 177 -11.88 25.49 7.14
N ASN A 178 -11.33 26.56 6.57
CA ASN A 178 -10.77 27.71 7.30
C ASN A 178 -9.75 27.33 8.39
N GLY A 179 -8.92 26.30 8.15
CA GLY A 179 -7.90 25.84 9.10
C GLY A 179 -8.38 24.74 10.06
N ARG A 180 -9.67 24.36 10.01
CA ARG A 180 -10.25 23.29 10.82
C ARG A 180 -10.56 22.06 9.96
N TRP A 181 -10.14 20.89 10.42
CA TRP A 181 -10.55 19.61 9.83
C TRP A 181 -11.97 19.25 10.29
N VAL A 182 -12.84 18.96 9.33
CA VAL A 182 -14.25 18.61 9.57
C VAL A 182 -14.57 17.31 8.85
N ASP A 183 -15.25 16.41 9.56
CA ASP A 183 -15.69 15.11 9.04
C ASP A 183 -16.75 15.30 7.96
N LEU A 184 -16.57 14.64 6.82
CA LEU A 184 -17.44 14.84 5.64
C LEU A 184 -18.72 14.00 5.70
N GLN A 185 -18.66 12.81 6.30
CA GLN A 185 -19.79 11.88 6.33
C GLN A 185 -21.04 12.47 7.03
N PRO A 186 -20.93 13.10 8.21
CA PRO A 186 -22.09 13.69 8.88
C PRO A 186 -22.69 14.87 8.11
N LEU A 187 -21.88 15.56 7.31
CA LEU A 187 -22.29 16.72 6.51
C LEU A 187 -23.06 16.35 5.25
N ARG A 188 -23.12 15.06 4.88
CA ARG A 188 -23.92 14.54 3.75
C ARG A 188 -23.64 15.28 2.43
N THR A 189 -22.37 15.57 2.16
CA THR A 189 -21.93 16.40 1.02
C THR A 189 -22.31 15.85 -0.36
N GLU A 190 -22.67 14.57 -0.45
CA GLU A 190 -23.13 13.89 -1.67
C GLU A 190 -24.68 13.90 -1.83
N GLY A 191 -25.38 14.68 -1.00
CA GLY A 191 -26.83 14.81 -1.04
C GLY A 191 -27.59 13.66 -0.36
N GLN A 192 -26.95 12.98 0.59
CA GLN A 192 -27.48 11.77 1.22
C GLN A 192 -28.50 12.11 2.31
N GLY A 193 -29.67 11.48 2.29
CA GLY A 193 -30.71 11.65 3.30
C GLY A 193 -31.41 13.01 3.24
N PHE A 194 -31.36 13.72 2.10
CA PHE A 194 -32.21 14.87 1.81
C PHE A 194 -33.54 14.42 1.19
N ALA A 195 -34.60 15.22 1.37
CA ALA A 195 -35.94 14.91 0.89
C ALA A 195 -36.00 14.85 -0.66
N GLU A 196 -35.14 15.62 -1.31
CA GLU A 196 -34.95 15.66 -2.76
C GLU A 196 -34.27 14.39 -3.31
N TYR A 197 -33.61 13.60 -2.46
CA TYR A 197 -32.89 12.38 -2.82
C TYR A 197 -33.15 11.23 -1.82
N PRO A 198 -34.40 10.75 -1.72
CA PRO A 198 -34.81 9.78 -0.69
C PRO A 198 -34.06 8.43 -0.78
N ASP A 199 -33.59 8.06 -1.97
CA ASP A 199 -32.88 6.80 -2.20
C ASP A 199 -31.39 6.86 -1.79
N ARG A 200 -30.83 8.07 -1.57
CA ARG A 200 -29.41 8.24 -1.25
C ARG A 200 -29.16 8.10 0.24
N LYS A 201 -28.76 6.92 0.67
CA LYS A 201 -28.36 6.66 2.07
C LYS A 201 -26.94 7.15 2.35
N PRO A 202 -26.63 7.55 3.61
CA PRO A 202 -25.27 7.85 4.01
C PRO A 202 -24.30 6.71 3.67
N TYR A 203 -23.14 7.04 3.08
CA TYR A 203 -22.12 6.03 2.82
C TYR A 203 -21.53 5.49 4.12
N LYS A 204 -21.05 4.24 4.10
CA LYS A 204 -20.42 3.63 5.27
C LYS A 204 -18.92 4.00 5.34
N LEU A 205 -18.40 4.10 6.56
CA LEU A 205 -16.98 4.36 6.85
C LEU A 205 -16.11 3.09 6.83
N ASN A 206 -16.64 2.01 6.27
CA ASN A 206 -15.98 0.73 6.18
C ASN A 206 -16.27 0.06 4.84
N GLY A 207 -15.34 -0.78 4.40
CA GLY A 207 -15.42 -1.45 3.11
C GLY A 207 -14.59 -2.72 3.06
N ILE A 208 -14.83 -3.51 2.02
CA ILE A 208 -14.04 -4.68 1.67
C ILE A 208 -13.23 -4.33 0.42
N ALA A 209 -11.97 -4.74 0.37
CA ALA A 209 -11.10 -4.64 -0.80
C ALA A 209 -10.45 -5.98 -1.12
N ILE A 210 -9.94 -6.08 -2.35
CA ILE A 210 -9.22 -7.26 -2.85
C ILE A 210 -7.77 -6.81 -3.09
N PRO A 211 -6.86 -7.00 -2.13
CA PRO A 211 -5.45 -6.76 -2.34
C PRO A 211 -4.89 -7.76 -3.36
N VAL A 212 -4.15 -7.25 -4.35
CA VAL A 212 -3.42 -8.03 -5.34
C VAL A 212 -2.04 -7.41 -5.55
N GLY A 213 -1.02 -8.24 -5.72
CA GLY A 213 0.34 -7.75 -5.88
C GLY A 213 1.35 -8.83 -6.24
N ALA A 214 2.59 -8.39 -6.38
CA ALA A 214 3.74 -9.26 -6.54
C ALA A 214 4.94 -8.63 -5.84
N GLY A 215 5.89 -9.45 -5.40
CA GLY A 215 7.06 -9.03 -4.68
C GLY A 215 8.21 -10.02 -4.79
N VAL A 216 9.30 -9.72 -4.10
CA VAL A 216 10.45 -10.62 -3.95
C VAL A 216 10.78 -10.70 -2.47
N LYS A 217 10.99 -11.92 -1.99
CA LYS A 217 11.38 -12.25 -0.61
C LYS A 217 12.84 -12.70 -0.59
N TYR A 218 13.58 -12.29 0.43
CA TYR A 218 14.98 -12.65 0.68
C TYR A 218 15.12 -13.28 2.06
#